data_AF-A0A419F5C0-F1
#
_entry.id   AF-A0A419F5C0-F1
#
_cell.length_a   1.000
_cell.length_b   1.000
_cell.length_c   1.000
_cell.angle_alpha   90.00
_cell.angle_beta   90.00
_cell.angle_gamma   90.00
#
_symmetry.space_group_name_H-M   'P 1'
#
loop_
_entity.id
_entity.type
_entity.pdbx_description
1 polymer ?
#
loop_
_entity_poly.entity_id
_entity_poly.type
_entity_poly.pdbx_seq_one_letter_code
_entity_poly.pdbx_strand_id
1 'polypeptide(L)'
;MADLLICVDRKDFPGAIPGGALLPDSAPTVLCGPVDILRRPRLTLLNSRQSPRLSSTSTWARITVDALESFDPRECAVVSSLGTVTWDLLTWAAGRHGFPLILVYPAGSAQGFALARTKAILDFCLNPEAVLAVRPIRLGPKRTLAEDHAARDRWILALADRPVALGLRPGGNLEALLSRLPIGTMDSRFRLPWQPPPTARGFPVPKVLRAPAWYDPEAWLIHWTRACTGQYPGETRADYFHRVMVEGKEERDGWGTLERILEEGVIRASTKLVRRGYPVVSFTARPPEDLPRLCAWHAGLRRWTFEPFGLALNRHALMQLGARPVVYGDEADWELLPDAERPYFQALGGKHDWREEKEWRVRGDVRLAGFAPDEILVLAAGEGARKLRPMSPFRVVNLSG
;
A
#
# COMPACT_ATOMS: atom_id res chain seq x y z
N MET A 1 -7.95 -4.77 -27.99
CA MET A 1 -8.55 -5.25 -26.73
C MET A 1 -7.74 -6.46 -26.30
N ALA A 2 -7.38 -6.59 -25.02
CA ALA A 2 -6.69 -7.80 -24.58
C ALA A 2 -7.71 -8.94 -24.55
N ASP A 3 -7.47 -10.01 -25.33
CA ASP A 3 -8.39 -11.13 -25.40
C ASP A 3 -8.49 -11.83 -24.04
N LEU A 4 -9.72 -12.11 -23.63
CA LEU A 4 -10.03 -12.88 -22.45
C LEU A 4 -10.24 -14.34 -22.86
N LEU A 5 -9.53 -15.25 -22.19
CA LEU A 5 -9.75 -16.68 -22.33
C LEU A 5 -10.36 -17.22 -21.05
N ILE A 6 -11.50 -17.89 -21.15
CA ILE A 6 -12.17 -18.53 -20.02
C ILE A 6 -11.94 -20.04 -20.12
N CYS A 7 -11.38 -20.62 -19.06
CA CYS A 7 -11.22 -22.06 -18.88
C CYS A 7 -12.27 -22.50 -17.85
N VAL A 8 -13.11 -23.47 -18.19
CA VAL A 8 -14.15 -23.98 -17.27
C VAL A 8 -13.56 -25.04 -16.36
N ASP A 9 -12.77 -25.93 -16.94
CA ASP A 9 -12.06 -27.00 -16.27
C ASP A 9 -10.54 -26.82 -16.37
N ARG A 10 -9.80 -27.52 -15.51
CA ARG A 10 -8.32 -27.54 -15.56
C ARG A 10 -7.76 -27.98 -16.91
N LYS A 11 -8.45 -28.89 -17.61
CA LYS A 11 -8.07 -29.39 -18.94
C LYS A 11 -8.17 -28.32 -20.04
N ASP A 12 -8.96 -27.28 -19.82
CA ASP A 12 -9.12 -26.16 -20.77
C ASP A 12 -7.99 -25.13 -20.62
N PHE A 13 -7.15 -25.26 -19.59
CA PHE A 13 -6.05 -24.35 -19.34
C PHE A 13 -4.95 -24.55 -20.39
N PRO A 14 -4.49 -23.49 -21.10
CA PRO A 14 -3.61 -23.62 -22.27
C PRO A 14 -2.13 -23.86 -21.92
N GLY A 15 -1.86 -24.64 -20.87
CA GLY A 15 -0.53 -24.98 -20.41
C GLY A 15 -0.57 -26.06 -19.33
N ALA A 16 0.59 -26.66 -19.03
CA ALA A 16 0.69 -27.65 -17.95
C ALA A 16 0.38 -27.00 -16.59
N ILE A 17 -0.25 -27.74 -15.67
CA ILE A 17 -0.43 -27.32 -14.27
C ILE A 17 0.26 -28.36 -13.38
N PRO A 18 1.58 -28.21 -13.11
CA PRO A 18 2.41 -29.21 -12.43
C PRO A 18 1.85 -29.57 -11.06
N GLY A 19 1.46 -28.56 -10.28
CA GLY A 19 0.83 -28.74 -8.97
C GLY A 19 -0.69 -28.87 -9.07
N GLY A 20 -1.22 -29.48 -10.14
CA GLY A 20 -2.66 -29.58 -10.38
C GLY A 20 -3.46 -30.22 -9.23
N ALA A 21 -2.82 -31.09 -8.43
CA ALA A 21 -3.41 -31.67 -7.21
C ALA A 21 -3.78 -30.64 -6.13
N LEU A 22 -3.23 -29.42 -6.20
CA LEU A 22 -3.62 -28.31 -5.31
C LEU A 22 -4.96 -27.68 -5.68
N LEU A 23 -5.47 -27.97 -6.88
CA LEU A 23 -6.67 -27.39 -7.45
C LEU A 23 -7.80 -28.44 -7.54
N PRO A 24 -9.06 -28.04 -7.32
CA PRO A 24 -10.20 -28.91 -7.65
C PRO A 24 -10.24 -29.19 -9.17
N ASP A 25 -10.91 -30.27 -9.59
CA ASP A 25 -11.05 -30.60 -11.02
C ASP A 25 -11.79 -29.50 -11.80
N SER A 26 -12.91 -29.03 -11.23
CA SER A 26 -13.57 -27.80 -11.66
C SER A 26 -12.87 -26.61 -11.02
N ALA A 27 -11.94 -26.00 -11.77
CA ALA A 27 -11.21 -24.81 -11.37
C ALA A 27 -11.37 -23.72 -12.43
N PRO A 28 -12.58 -23.15 -12.57
CA PRO A 28 -12.84 -22.16 -13.62
C PRO A 28 -11.95 -20.94 -13.41
N THR A 29 -11.39 -20.46 -14.51
CA THR A 29 -10.34 -19.45 -14.50
C THR A 29 -10.47 -18.57 -15.72
N VAL A 30 -10.13 -17.30 -15.57
CA VAL A 30 -10.01 -16.36 -16.68
C VAL A 30 -8.56 -15.92 -16.82
N LEU A 31 -8.08 -15.89 -18.06
CA LEU A 31 -6.76 -15.43 -18.46
C LEU A 31 -6.90 -14.16 -19.29
N CYS A 32 -5.92 -13.27 -19.18
CA CYS A 32 -5.85 -12.04 -19.96
C CYS A 32 -4.40 -11.71 -20.30
N GLY A 33 -4.08 -11.63 -21.59
CA GLY A 33 -2.73 -11.37 -22.11
C GLY A 33 -2.10 -12.58 -22.82
N PRO A 34 -0.78 -12.54 -23.06
CA PRO A 34 -0.05 -13.53 -23.87
C PRO A 34 0.02 -14.90 -23.18
N VAL A 35 -0.77 -15.86 -23.67
CA VAL A 35 -0.87 -17.22 -23.11
C VAL A 35 0.35 -18.09 -23.41
N ASP A 36 1.16 -17.74 -24.41
CA ASP A 36 2.39 -18.43 -24.77
C ASP A 36 3.44 -18.39 -23.66
N ILE A 37 3.35 -17.43 -22.73
CA ILE A 37 4.16 -17.41 -21.49
C ILE A 37 4.03 -18.74 -20.71
N LEU A 38 2.88 -19.42 -20.78
CA LEU A 38 2.64 -20.69 -20.08
C LEU A 38 3.47 -21.86 -20.63
N ARG A 39 4.13 -21.70 -21.79
CA ARG A 39 5.03 -22.72 -22.35
C ARG A 39 6.40 -22.72 -21.70
N ARG A 40 6.73 -21.67 -20.96
CA ARG A 40 8.02 -21.54 -20.26
C ARG A 40 7.97 -22.30 -18.93
N PRO A 41 9.12 -22.81 -18.45
CA PRO A 41 9.29 -23.16 -17.05
C PRO A 41 8.90 -21.99 -16.12
N ARG A 42 8.27 -22.29 -14.99
CA ARG A 42 7.71 -21.28 -14.08
C ARG A 42 8.32 -21.33 -12.69
N LEU A 43 8.83 -20.20 -12.26
CA LEU A 43 9.46 -19.96 -10.98
C LEU A 43 8.51 -19.20 -10.05
N THR A 44 8.53 -19.48 -8.75
CA THR A 44 7.94 -18.58 -7.75
C THR A 44 8.80 -18.51 -6.50
N LEU A 45 8.94 -17.33 -5.90
CA LEU A 45 9.71 -17.11 -4.68
C LEU A 45 8.78 -16.87 -3.50
N LEU A 46 8.90 -17.69 -2.46
CA LEU A 46 7.89 -17.79 -1.41
C LEU A 46 8.37 -17.14 -0.11
N ASN A 47 7.66 -16.09 0.30
CA ASN A 47 7.85 -15.40 1.58
C ASN A 47 6.56 -15.40 2.40
N SER A 48 6.64 -15.85 3.65
CA SER A 48 5.52 -15.84 4.58
C SER A 48 5.45 -14.54 5.38
N ARG A 49 4.37 -13.76 5.18
CA ARG A 49 3.92 -12.64 6.05
C ARG A 49 5.07 -11.79 6.62
N GLN A 50 5.82 -11.18 5.73
CA GLN A 50 6.91 -10.27 6.10
C GLN A 50 6.38 -8.90 6.57
N SER A 51 7.27 -8.10 7.16
CA SER A 51 6.94 -6.73 7.57
C SER A 51 6.43 -5.91 6.37
N PRO A 52 5.29 -5.19 6.49
CA PRO A 52 4.83 -4.27 5.46
C PRO A 52 5.69 -3.01 5.37
N ARG A 53 6.51 -2.73 6.39
CA ARG A 53 7.56 -1.71 6.32
C ARG A 53 8.77 -2.35 5.69
N LEU A 54 8.95 -2.06 4.41
CA LEU A 54 10.12 -2.46 3.64
C LEU A 54 11.26 -1.48 3.93
N SER A 55 12.47 -2.02 4.01
CA SER A 55 13.73 -1.30 4.16
C SER A 55 14.74 -1.97 3.22
N SER A 56 15.66 -1.21 2.64
CA SER A 56 16.79 -1.73 1.86
C SER A 56 17.64 -2.72 2.66
N THR A 57 17.67 -2.57 3.98
CA THR A 57 18.39 -3.48 4.88
C THR A 57 17.62 -4.77 5.20
N SER A 58 16.33 -4.86 4.80
CA SER A 58 15.48 -6.03 5.07
C SER A 58 16.06 -7.28 4.41
N THR A 59 16.61 -8.19 5.21
CA THR A 59 17.28 -9.42 4.74
C THR A 59 16.38 -10.25 3.82
N TRP A 60 15.10 -10.42 4.17
CA TRP A 60 14.16 -11.18 3.34
C TRP A 60 13.94 -10.53 1.96
N ALA A 61 13.96 -9.19 1.89
CA ALA A 61 13.71 -8.46 0.66
C ALA A 61 14.91 -8.56 -0.29
N ARG A 62 16.12 -8.33 0.23
CA ARG A 62 17.37 -8.51 -0.51
C ARG A 62 17.49 -9.92 -1.07
N ILE A 63 17.32 -10.93 -0.22
CA ILE A 63 17.38 -12.34 -0.66
C ILE A 63 16.28 -12.70 -1.67
N THR A 64 15.13 -12.02 -1.66
CA THR A 64 14.12 -12.21 -2.71
C THR A 64 14.64 -11.72 -4.07
N VAL A 65 15.32 -10.57 -4.09
CA VAL A 65 15.93 -10.02 -5.32
C VAL A 65 17.13 -10.88 -5.73
N ASP A 66 18.07 -11.16 -4.82
CA ASP A 66 19.26 -11.96 -5.09
C ASP A 66 18.92 -13.38 -5.58
N ALA A 67 17.91 -14.01 -4.97
CA ALA A 67 17.45 -15.32 -5.42
C ALA A 67 16.87 -15.25 -6.83
N LEU A 68 16.10 -14.20 -7.16
CA LEU A 68 15.55 -14.02 -8.50
C LEU A 68 16.66 -13.81 -9.54
N GLU A 69 17.66 -12.99 -9.22
CA GLU A 69 18.81 -12.70 -10.09
C GLU A 69 19.67 -13.94 -10.39
N SER A 70 19.56 -14.99 -9.57
CA SER A 70 20.24 -16.27 -9.84
C SER A 70 19.61 -17.10 -10.97
N PHE A 71 18.50 -16.65 -11.56
CA PHE A 71 17.80 -17.30 -12.67
C PHE A 71 17.88 -16.45 -13.95
N ASP A 72 17.85 -17.09 -15.12
CA ASP A 72 17.84 -16.37 -16.41
C ASP A 72 16.39 -16.04 -16.85
N PRO A 73 16.03 -14.76 -17.06
CA PRO A 73 14.71 -14.35 -17.55
C PRO A 73 14.36 -14.90 -18.95
N ARG A 74 15.33 -15.43 -19.71
CA ARG A 74 15.09 -16.09 -21.00
C ARG A 74 14.58 -17.51 -20.83
N GLU A 75 14.93 -18.17 -19.72
CA GLU A 75 14.66 -19.59 -19.49
C GLU A 75 13.35 -19.83 -18.72
N CYS A 76 12.85 -18.84 -17.96
CA CYS A 76 11.66 -19.03 -17.15
C CYS A 76 10.76 -17.80 -17.08
N ALA A 77 9.52 -18.03 -16.66
CA ALA A 77 8.56 -17.01 -16.26
C ALA A 77 8.40 -17.01 -14.74
N VAL A 78 8.07 -15.86 -14.15
CA VAL A 78 7.82 -15.71 -12.72
C VAL A 78 6.32 -15.72 -12.45
N VAL A 79 5.88 -16.62 -11.57
CA VAL A 79 4.51 -16.65 -11.03
C VAL A 79 4.48 -15.83 -9.76
N SER A 80 3.73 -14.74 -9.78
CA SER A 80 3.60 -13.80 -8.67
C SER A 80 2.15 -13.36 -8.50
N SER A 81 1.93 -12.39 -7.63
CA SER A 81 0.62 -11.86 -7.26
C SER A 81 0.73 -10.38 -6.85
N LEU A 82 -0.39 -9.78 -6.44
CA LEU A 82 -0.47 -8.43 -5.90
C LEU A 82 -1.19 -8.40 -4.55
N GLY A 83 -1.03 -7.29 -3.83
CA GLY A 83 -1.80 -6.95 -2.62
C GLY A 83 -1.12 -7.30 -1.30
N THR A 84 0.09 -7.86 -1.34
CA THR A 84 0.96 -7.98 -0.16
C THR A 84 2.37 -7.56 -0.55
N VAL A 85 3.10 -6.92 0.37
CA VAL A 85 4.47 -6.42 0.09
C VAL A 85 5.40 -7.51 -0.45
N THR A 86 5.22 -8.77 -0.04
CA THR A 86 6.01 -9.91 -0.49
C THR A 86 5.77 -10.24 -1.96
N TRP A 87 4.51 -10.21 -2.40
CA TRP A 87 4.15 -10.48 -3.79
C TRP A 87 4.41 -9.25 -4.67
N ASP A 88 4.12 -8.06 -4.15
CA ASP A 88 4.38 -6.80 -4.82
C ASP A 88 5.89 -6.65 -5.08
N LEU A 89 6.77 -6.98 -4.11
CA LEU A 89 8.23 -6.95 -4.30
C LEU A 89 8.68 -7.92 -5.40
N LEU A 90 8.20 -9.17 -5.38
CA LEU A 90 8.55 -10.17 -6.40
C LEU A 90 8.09 -9.72 -7.80
N THR A 91 6.88 -9.17 -7.90
CA THR A 91 6.33 -8.64 -9.16
C THR A 91 7.18 -7.49 -9.70
N TRP A 92 7.54 -6.53 -8.85
CA TRP A 92 8.41 -5.42 -9.23
C TRP A 92 9.79 -5.90 -9.68
N ALA A 93 10.43 -6.78 -8.89
CA ALA A 93 11.76 -7.29 -9.19
C ALA A 93 11.75 -8.06 -10.52
N ALA A 94 10.80 -8.96 -10.73
CA ALA A 94 10.64 -9.69 -11.99
C ALA A 94 10.46 -8.77 -13.20
N GLY A 95 9.61 -7.75 -13.09
CA GLY A 95 9.44 -6.74 -14.14
C GLY A 95 10.73 -5.98 -14.43
N ARG A 96 11.44 -5.54 -13.39
CA ARG A 96 12.72 -4.82 -13.49
C ARG A 96 13.82 -5.66 -14.15
N HIS A 97 13.89 -6.96 -13.85
CA HIS A 97 14.88 -7.89 -14.40
C HIS A 97 14.44 -8.54 -15.72
N GLY A 98 13.31 -8.12 -16.30
CA GLY A 98 12.87 -8.55 -17.62
C GLY A 98 12.27 -9.95 -17.69
N PHE A 99 11.86 -10.53 -16.55
CA PHE A 99 11.17 -11.81 -16.53
C PHE A 99 9.75 -11.66 -17.10
N PRO A 100 9.29 -12.60 -17.96
CA PRO A 100 7.87 -12.78 -18.20
C PRO A 100 7.14 -13.08 -16.89
N LEU A 101 5.97 -12.48 -16.71
CA LEU A 101 5.19 -12.54 -15.48
C LEU A 101 3.86 -13.25 -15.71
N ILE A 102 3.53 -14.15 -14.78
CA ILE A 102 2.20 -14.70 -14.61
C ILE A 102 1.65 -14.13 -13.30
N LEU A 103 0.76 -13.14 -13.40
CA LEU A 103 0.14 -12.47 -12.25
C LEU A 103 -1.16 -13.15 -11.86
N VAL A 104 -1.14 -13.82 -10.72
CA VAL A 104 -2.31 -14.52 -10.18
C VAL A 104 -3.07 -13.60 -9.23
N TYR A 105 -4.32 -13.29 -9.57
CA TYR A 105 -5.19 -12.43 -8.76
C TYR A 105 -6.01 -13.27 -7.76
N PRO A 106 -6.45 -12.66 -6.63
CA PRO A 106 -7.49 -13.24 -5.78
C PRO A 106 -8.72 -13.68 -6.57
N ALA A 107 -9.36 -14.75 -6.10
CA ALA A 107 -10.55 -15.28 -6.76
C ALA A 107 -11.68 -14.23 -6.82
N GLY A 108 -12.33 -14.12 -7.98
CA GLY A 108 -13.33 -13.07 -8.22
C GLY A 108 -14.09 -13.25 -9.52
N SER A 109 -14.79 -12.21 -9.96
CA SER A 109 -15.47 -12.20 -11.26
C SER A 109 -14.50 -11.91 -12.40
N ALA A 110 -14.87 -12.30 -13.62
CA ALA A 110 -14.16 -11.90 -14.84
C ALA A 110 -14.39 -10.42 -15.21
N GLN A 111 -15.46 -9.82 -14.67
CA GLN A 111 -15.80 -8.42 -14.93
C GLN A 111 -14.68 -7.49 -14.45
N GLY A 112 -14.26 -6.57 -15.32
CA GLY A 112 -13.19 -5.62 -15.03
C GLY A 112 -11.80 -6.25 -14.89
N PHE A 113 -11.62 -7.54 -15.24
CA PHE A 113 -10.34 -8.21 -15.08
C PHE A 113 -9.24 -7.65 -15.99
N ALA A 114 -9.56 -7.36 -17.25
CA ALA A 114 -8.63 -6.69 -18.17
C ALA A 114 -8.18 -5.31 -17.63
N LEU A 115 -9.09 -4.54 -17.04
CA LEU A 115 -8.74 -3.27 -16.39
C LEU A 115 -7.83 -3.46 -15.17
N ALA A 116 -8.08 -4.50 -14.36
CA ALA A 116 -7.20 -4.84 -13.23
C ALA A 116 -5.78 -5.22 -13.68
N ARG A 117 -5.65 -5.91 -14.82
CA ARG A 117 -4.35 -6.19 -15.47
C ARG A 117 -3.68 -4.89 -15.93
N THR A 118 -4.37 -4.05 -16.69
CA THR A 118 -3.82 -2.76 -17.17
C THR A 118 -3.37 -1.88 -16.02
N LYS A 119 -4.13 -1.82 -14.93
CA LYS A 119 -3.75 -1.07 -13.73
C LYS A 119 -2.46 -1.60 -13.11
N ALA A 120 -2.30 -2.91 -13.00
CA ALA A 120 -1.07 -3.50 -12.46
C ALA A 120 0.15 -3.21 -13.36
N ILE A 121 -0.03 -3.31 -14.68
CA ILE A 121 1.02 -2.98 -15.67
C ILE A 121 1.49 -1.54 -15.48
N LEU A 122 0.56 -0.57 -15.37
CA LEU A 122 0.91 0.84 -15.17
C LEU A 122 1.55 1.10 -13.80
N ASP A 123 1.01 0.53 -12.73
CA ASP A 123 1.47 0.76 -11.36
C ASP A 123 2.85 0.13 -11.08
N PHE A 124 3.20 -0.94 -11.78
CA PHE A 124 4.51 -1.59 -11.66
C PHE A 124 5.44 -1.32 -12.85
N CYS A 125 5.05 -0.47 -13.80
CA CYS A 125 5.79 -0.18 -15.04
C CYS A 125 6.23 -1.46 -15.78
N LEU A 126 5.32 -2.44 -15.89
CA LEU A 126 5.60 -3.73 -16.51
C LEU A 126 5.47 -3.65 -18.04
N ASN A 127 6.16 -4.53 -18.76
CA ASN A 127 5.94 -4.71 -20.20
C ASN A 127 4.60 -5.44 -20.46
N PRO A 128 3.61 -4.84 -21.14
CA PRO A 128 2.34 -5.49 -21.42
C PRO A 128 2.47 -6.81 -22.19
N GLU A 129 3.45 -6.94 -23.07
CA GLU A 129 3.68 -8.17 -23.87
C GLU A 129 4.36 -9.29 -23.08
N ALA A 130 4.78 -9.00 -21.85
CA ALA A 130 5.42 -9.97 -20.97
C ALA A 130 4.58 -10.29 -19.73
N VAL A 131 3.28 -9.92 -19.70
CA VAL A 131 2.42 -10.10 -18.51
C VAL A 131 1.15 -10.85 -18.86
N LEU A 132 1.05 -12.09 -18.40
CA LEU A 132 -0.18 -12.88 -18.38
C LEU A 132 -0.87 -12.70 -17.03
N ALA A 133 -2.12 -12.26 -17.02
CA ALA A 133 -2.93 -12.23 -15.80
C ALA A 133 -3.82 -13.48 -15.72
N VAL A 134 -3.86 -14.11 -14.55
CA VAL A 134 -4.70 -15.28 -14.24
C VAL A 134 -5.60 -14.96 -13.04
N ARG A 135 -6.90 -15.23 -13.15
CA ARG A 135 -7.84 -15.07 -12.04
C ARG A 135 -8.73 -16.31 -11.89
N PRO A 136 -8.69 -16.99 -10.74
CA PRO A 136 -9.67 -18.02 -10.42
C PRO A 136 -11.07 -17.40 -10.33
N ILE A 137 -12.05 -18.00 -11.01
CA ILE A 137 -13.42 -17.52 -10.99
C ILE A 137 -14.09 -18.00 -9.71
N ARG A 138 -14.74 -17.07 -9.00
CA ARG A 138 -15.53 -17.41 -7.82
C ARG A 138 -16.85 -18.06 -8.25
N LEU A 139 -17.01 -19.34 -7.90
CA LEU A 139 -18.29 -20.04 -7.96
C LEU A 139 -18.95 -20.08 -6.58
N GLY A 140 -20.27 -19.86 -6.55
CA GLY A 140 -21.09 -20.00 -5.35
C GLY A 140 -21.14 -18.76 -4.45
N PRO A 141 -21.47 -18.93 -3.15
CA PRO A 141 -21.75 -17.83 -2.24
C PRO A 141 -20.53 -16.93 -2.01
N LYS A 142 -20.79 -15.73 -1.49
CA LYS A 142 -19.74 -14.75 -1.19
C LYS A 142 -18.73 -15.35 -0.20
N ARG A 143 -17.49 -15.52 -0.67
CA ARG A 143 -16.35 -15.94 0.14
C ARG A 143 -15.74 -14.76 0.88
N THR A 144 -15.03 -15.07 1.95
CA THR A 144 -14.18 -14.12 2.67
C THR A 144 -12.93 -13.78 1.86
N LEU A 145 -12.37 -12.61 2.09
CA LEU A 145 -11.10 -12.19 1.46
C LEU A 145 -9.96 -13.18 1.75
N ALA A 146 -9.97 -13.80 2.93
CA ALA A 146 -8.99 -14.81 3.31
C ALA A 146 -9.07 -16.06 2.43
N GLU A 147 -10.28 -16.52 2.10
CA GLU A 147 -10.49 -17.66 1.21
C GLU A 147 -10.09 -17.34 -0.25
N ASP A 148 -10.36 -16.12 -0.71
CA ASP A 148 -9.94 -15.68 -2.06
C ASP A 148 -8.41 -15.61 -2.17
N HIS A 149 -7.73 -15.14 -1.11
CA HIS A 149 -6.27 -15.14 -1.04
C HIS A 149 -5.71 -16.57 -0.95
N ALA A 150 -6.36 -17.47 -0.22
CA ALA A 150 -5.95 -18.87 -0.16
C ALA A 150 -6.13 -19.59 -1.52
N ALA A 151 -7.20 -19.27 -2.26
CA ALA A 151 -7.39 -19.77 -3.62
C ALA A 151 -6.28 -19.28 -4.57
N ARG A 152 -5.92 -18.00 -4.48
CA ARG A 152 -4.79 -17.43 -5.23
C ARG A 152 -3.47 -18.12 -4.92
N ASP A 153 -3.14 -18.31 -3.65
CA ASP A 153 -1.87 -18.94 -3.25
C ASP A 153 -1.79 -20.40 -3.74
N ARG A 154 -2.91 -21.12 -3.77
CA ARG A 154 -3.00 -22.45 -4.41
C ARG A 154 -2.68 -22.40 -5.90
N TRP A 155 -3.23 -21.43 -6.63
CA TRP A 155 -2.95 -21.26 -8.05
C TRP A 155 -1.49 -20.87 -8.34
N ILE A 156 -0.89 -20.01 -7.52
CA ILE A 156 0.53 -19.66 -7.66
C ILE A 156 1.40 -20.92 -7.58
N LEU A 157 1.19 -21.75 -6.55
CA LEU A 157 1.93 -23.00 -6.37
C LEU A 157 1.57 -24.06 -7.41
N ALA A 158 0.31 -24.12 -7.85
CA ALA A 158 -0.12 -25.09 -8.86
C ALA A 158 0.52 -24.81 -10.22
N LEU A 159 0.76 -23.53 -10.55
CA LEU A 159 1.39 -23.10 -11.80
C LEU A 159 2.91 -23.13 -11.74
N ALA A 160 3.52 -23.10 -10.56
CA ALA A 160 4.98 -23.10 -10.45
C ALA A 160 5.56 -24.49 -10.70
N ASP A 161 6.49 -24.58 -11.65
CA ASP A 161 7.34 -25.77 -11.83
C ASP A 161 8.43 -25.83 -10.75
N ARG A 162 8.89 -24.66 -10.29
CA ARG A 162 10.00 -24.50 -9.33
C ARG A 162 9.64 -23.50 -8.22
N PRO A 163 8.97 -23.94 -7.15
CA PRO A 163 8.82 -23.12 -5.95
C PRO A 163 10.14 -23.02 -5.18
N VAL A 164 10.57 -21.79 -4.87
CA VAL A 164 11.75 -21.51 -4.04
C VAL A 164 11.29 -21.01 -2.68
N ALA A 165 11.67 -21.71 -1.61
CA ALA A 165 11.36 -21.32 -0.26
C ALA A 165 12.42 -20.36 0.30
N LEU A 166 11.99 -19.14 0.63
CA LEU A 166 12.85 -18.13 1.27
C LEU A 166 12.58 -18.11 2.78
N GLY A 167 11.81 -17.14 3.28
CA GLY A 167 11.42 -17.07 4.69
C GLY A 167 9.99 -17.59 4.93
N LEU A 168 9.84 -18.88 5.25
CA LEU A 168 8.53 -19.51 5.50
C LEU A 168 8.20 -19.61 6.99
N ARG A 169 7.00 -19.17 7.37
CA ARG A 169 6.52 -19.26 8.75
C ARG A 169 6.21 -20.73 9.08
N PRO A 170 6.79 -21.29 10.16
CA PRO A 170 6.42 -22.62 10.63
C PRO A 170 4.92 -22.76 10.89
N GLY A 171 4.31 -23.83 10.39
CA GLY A 171 2.87 -24.09 10.44
C GLY A 171 2.02 -23.12 9.61
N GLY A 172 2.64 -22.32 8.73
CA GLY A 172 1.96 -21.32 7.91
C GLY A 172 1.26 -21.92 6.69
N ASN A 173 0.35 -21.15 6.09
CA ASN A 173 -0.41 -21.58 4.91
C ASN A 173 0.48 -22.02 3.73
N LEU A 174 1.56 -21.30 3.45
CA LEU A 174 2.46 -21.64 2.35
C LEU A 174 3.18 -22.98 2.60
N GLU A 175 3.62 -23.22 3.83
CA GLU A 175 4.23 -24.50 4.21
C GLU A 175 3.24 -25.67 4.10
N ALA A 176 2.00 -25.46 4.54
CA ALA A 176 0.92 -26.45 4.42
C ALA A 176 0.49 -26.74 2.97
N LEU A 177 0.71 -25.81 2.04
CA LEU A 177 0.50 -26.05 0.61
C LEU A 177 1.69 -26.78 -0.01
N LEU A 178 2.92 -26.40 0.36
CA LEU A 178 4.13 -27.05 -0.13
C LEU A 178 4.22 -28.52 0.28
N SER A 179 3.72 -28.89 1.46
CA SER A 179 3.68 -30.29 1.91
C SER A 179 2.78 -31.20 1.06
N ARG A 180 1.94 -30.62 0.19
CA ARG A 180 1.07 -31.36 -0.74
C ARG A 180 1.70 -31.50 -2.14
N LEU A 181 2.85 -30.88 -2.39
CA LEU A 181 3.59 -31.05 -3.63
C LEU A 181 4.50 -32.29 -3.53
N PRO A 182 4.90 -32.89 -4.67
CA PRO A 182 5.86 -33.98 -4.67
C PRO A 182 7.17 -33.62 -3.97
N ILE A 183 7.79 -34.60 -3.32
CA ILE A 183 9.10 -34.44 -2.68
C ILE A 183 10.14 -34.01 -3.72
N GLY A 184 11.02 -33.07 -3.37
CA GLY A 184 12.08 -32.57 -4.26
C GLY A 184 11.65 -31.43 -5.20
N THR A 185 10.36 -31.07 -5.23
CA THR A 185 9.86 -29.93 -6.04
C THR A 185 10.40 -28.58 -5.56
N MET A 186 10.74 -28.47 -4.28
CA MET A 186 11.12 -27.20 -3.65
C MET A 186 12.63 -26.96 -3.69
N ASP A 187 13.02 -25.79 -4.15
CA ASP A 187 14.38 -25.28 -4.05
C ASP A 187 14.56 -24.54 -2.72
N SER A 188 15.52 -24.98 -1.91
CA SER A 188 15.81 -24.44 -0.58
C SER A 188 17.17 -23.73 -0.49
N ARG A 189 17.86 -23.52 -1.62
CA ARG A 189 19.20 -22.91 -1.65
C ARG A 189 19.26 -21.51 -1.00
N PHE A 190 18.14 -20.80 -0.99
CA PHE A 190 18.00 -19.43 -0.48
C PHE A 190 17.19 -19.35 0.82
N ARG A 191 16.98 -20.47 1.51
CA ARG A 191 16.11 -20.53 2.69
C ARG A 191 16.67 -19.70 3.82
N LEU A 192 15.80 -18.90 4.43
CA LEU A 192 16.06 -18.10 5.62
C LEU A 192 15.25 -18.60 6.81
N PRO A 193 15.79 -18.52 8.04
CA PRO A 193 14.97 -18.60 9.23
C PRO A 193 13.88 -17.53 9.18
N TRP A 194 12.63 -17.94 9.38
CA TRP A 194 11.55 -16.98 9.47
C TRP A 194 11.67 -16.18 10.76
N GLN A 195 11.65 -14.86 10.62
CA GLN A 195 11.63 -13.95 11.75
C GLN A 195 10.25 -13.27 11.80
N PRO A 196 9.59 -13.23 12.97
CA PRO A 196 8.37 -12.46 13.10
C PRO A 196 8.68 -10.99 12.79
N PRO A 197 7.79 -10.28 12.09
CA PRO A 197 7.97 -8.86 11.87
C PRO A 197 8.10 -8.16 13.24
N PRO A 198 9.02 -7.20 13.39
CA PRO A 198 9.22 -6.51 14.66
C PRO A 198 7.90 -5.90 15.12
N THR A 199 7.60 -6.05 16.41
CA THR A 199 6.39 -5.53 17.05
C THR A 199 6.42 -4.00 17.27
N ALA A 200 7.46 -3.34 16.75
CA ALA A 200 7.90 -2.00 17.16
C ALA A 200 6.74 -1.05 17.44
N ARG A 201 6.59 -0.72 18.73
CA ARG A 201 5.91 0.48 19.20
C ARG A 201 6.94 1.34 19.92
N GLY A 202 7.24 2.46 19.29
CA GLY A 202 8.00 3.56 19.85
C GLY A 202 8.05 4.69 18.84
N PHE A 203 6.99 5.49 18.76
CA PHE A 203 7.13 6.90 18.46
C PHE A 203 6.42 7.64 19.60
N PRO A 204 7.12 8.01 20.68
CA PRO A 204 6.52 8.84 21.70
C PRO A 204 6.43 10.26 21.14
N VAL A 205 5.21 10.73 20.87
CA VAL A 205 4.97 12.17 20.77
C VAL A 205 5.37 12.79 22.11
N PRO A 206 6.08 13.94 22.14
CA PRO A 206 6.34 14.65 23.38
C PRO A 206 5.07 14.78 24.20
N LYS A 207 5.12 14.44 25.50
CA LYS A 207 3.92 14.44 26.37
C LYS A 207 3.24 15.80 26.43
N VAL A 208 4.02 16.85 26.23
CA VAL A 208 3.60 18.23 26.18
C VAL A 208 4.15 18.83 24.90
N LEU A 209 3.27 19.52 24.17
CA LEU A 209 3.62 20.40 23.08
C LEU A 209 2.90 21.71 23.34
N ARG A 210 3.58 22.83 23.12
CA ARG A 210 3.02 24.16 23.26
C ARG A 210 3.34 24.97 22.02
N ALA A 211 2.29 25.53 21.42
CA ALA A 211 2.43 26.56 20.42
C ALA A 211 2.89 27.87 21.09
N PRO A 212 3.55 28.77 20.34
CA PRO A 212 3.86 30.11 20.85
C PRO A 212 2.61 30.90 21.21
N ALA A 213 2.72 31.86 22.14
CA ALA A 213 1.58 32.67 22.62
C ALA A 213 0.83 33.46 21.54
N TRP A 214 1.46 33.74 20.39
CA TRP A 214 0.82 34.42 19.26
C TRP A 214 -0.01 33.48 18.37
N TYR A 215 0.09 32.16 18.57
CA TYR A 215 -0.65 31.18 17.77
C TYR A 215 -2.12 31.18 18.21
N ASP A 216 -3.02 31.44 17.27
CA ASP A 216 -4.48 31.35 17.47
C ASP A 216 -5.04 30.04 16.89
N PRO A 217 -5.46 29.07 17.71
CA PRO A 217 -6.03 27.80 17.23
C PRO A 217 -7.21 27.94 16.26
N GLU A 218 -7.98 29.02 16.32
CA GLU A 218 -9.14 29.20 15.46
C GLU A 218 -8.78 29.72 14.06
N ALA A 219 -7.60 30.32 13.90
CA ALA A 219 -7.11 30.84 12.63
C ALA A 219 -6.49 29.76 11.74
N TRP A 220 -6.18 28.57 12.28
CA TRP A 220 -5.37 27.55 11.59
C TRP A 220 -6.07 26.19 11.53
N LEU A 221 -5.75 25.43 10.48
CA LEU A 221 -6.07 24.00 10.35
C LEU A 221 -4.78 23.24 10.08
N ILE A 222 -4.56 22.12 10.79
CA ILE A 222 -3.29 21.41 10.76
C ILE A 222 -3.39 20.12 9.95
N HIS A 223 -2.50 19.97 8.97
CA HIS A 223 -2.20 18.69 8.34
C HIS A 223 -0.98 18.06 9.03
N TRP A 224 -1.24 17.20 10.01
CA TRP A 224 -0.18 16.41 10.63
C TRP A 224 0.29 15.32 9.67
N THR A 225 1.60 15.24 9.49
CA THR A 225 2.24 14.17 8.74
C THR A 225 2.39 12.92 9.60
N ARG A 226 2.69 11.79 8.96
CA ARG A 226 2.83 10.49 9.60
C ARG A 226 3.55 9.52 8.69
N ALA A 227 4.06 8.44 9.27
CA ALA A 227 4.67 7.38 8.50
C ALA A 227 3.73 6.78 7.43
N CYS A 228 4.29 6.55 6.24
CA CYS A 228 3.62 5.90 5.13
C CYS A 228 4.10 4.46 4.98
N THR A 229 3.23 3.50 5.28
CA THR A 229 3.48 2.07 5.04
C THR A 229 3.20 1.76 3.57
N GLY A 230 4.23 1.89 2.72
CA GLY A 230 4.15 1.68 1.28
C GLY A 230 4.22 2.98 0.46
N GLN A 231 3.51 2.99 -0.66
CA GLN A 231 3.50 4.11 -1.61
C GLN A 231 3.00 5.41 -0.97
N TYR A 232 3.67 6.52 -1.28
CA TYR A 232 3.09 7.84 -1.09
C TYR A 232 1.84 8.03 -1.97
N PRO A 233 0.91 8.93 -1.61
CA PRO A 233 -0.17 9.30 -2.52
C PRO A 233 0.40 9.76 -3.87
N GLY A 234 -0.16 9.25 -4.97
CA GLY A 234 0.31 9.56 -6.34
C GLY A 234 1.56 8.81 -6.80
N GLU A 235 2.23 8.06 -5.92
CA GLU A 235 3.43 7.28 -6.28
C GLU A 235 3.05 5.89 -6.80
N THR A 236 3.69 5.45 -7.88
CA THR A 236 3.51 4.09 -8.41
C THR A 236 4.23 3.05 -7.55
N ARG A 237 3.85 1.77 -7.64
CA ARG A 237 4.55 0.70 -6.91
C ARG A 237 5.97 0.54 -7.43
N ALA A 238 6.17 0.73 -8.73
CA ALA A 238 7.50 0.74 -9.32
C ALA A 238 8.42 1.79 -8.69
N ASP A 239 7.96 3.03 -8.60
CA ASP A 239 8.73 4.12 -7.99
C ASP A 239 8.99 3.86 -6.51
N TYR A 240 7.98 3.34 -5.80
CA TYR A 240 8.09 2.97 -4.40
C TYR A 240 9.22 1.94 -4.18
N PHE A 241 9.20 0.81 -4.90
CA PHE A 241 10.22 -0.21 -4.74
C PHE A 241 11.58 0.23 -5.29
N HIS A 242 11.63 1.00 -6.37
CA HIS A 242 12.87 1.58 -6.86
C HIS A 242 13.54 2.44 -5.79
N ARG A 243 12.81 3.37 -5.20
CA ARG A 243 13.34 4.24 -4.15
C ARG A 243 13.87 3.45 -2.95
N VAL A 244 13.10 2.46 -2.49
CA VAL A 244 13.48 1.70 -1.28
C VAL A 244 14.61 0.71 -1.57
N MET A 245 14.51 -0.08 -2.64
CA MET A 245 15.42 -1.20 -2.90
C MET A 245 16.66 -0.80 -3.70
N VAL A 246 16.59 0.24 -4.53
CA VAL A 246 17.70 0.68 -5.39
C VAL A 246 18.37 1.92 -4.84
N GLU A 247 17.60 2.94 -4.44
CA GLU A 247 18.18 4.19 -3.93
C GLU A 247 18.50 4.14 -2.43
N GLY A 248 18.03 3.12 -1.70
CA GLY A 248 18.20 3.01 -0.24
C GLY A 248 17.48 4.12 0.54
N LYS A 249 16.56 4.86 -0.09
CA LYS A 249 15.83 5.97 0.54
C LYS A 249 14.60 5.43 1.26
N GLU A 250 14.76 5.21 2.55
CA GLU A 250 13.77 4.56 3.42
C GLU A 250 12.97 5.53 4.30
N GLU A 251 13.34 6.80 4.31
CA GLU A 251 12.72 7.84 5.11
C GLU A 251 11.26 8.03 4.68
N ARG A 252 10.37 7.37 5.43
CA ARG A 252 8.91 7.38 5.21
C ARG A 252 8.17 7.53 6.52
N ASP A 253 8.80 8.22 7.48
CA ASP A 253 8.20 8.70 8.71
C ASP A 253 7.45 10.03 8.45
N GLY A 254 6.98 10.69 9.51
CA GLY A 254 6.34 12.01 9.39
C GLY A 254 7.30 13.05 8.85
N TRP A 255 8.57 13.01 9.26
CA TRP A 255 9.61 13.93 8.80
C TRP A 255 9.80 13.87 7.28
N GLY A 256 10.12 12.69 6.74
CA GLY A 256 10.33 12.53 5.29
C GLY A 256 9.07 12.82 4.48
N THR A 257 7.88 12.62 5.08
CA THR A 257 6.61 13.03 4.47
C THR A 257 6.49 14.57 4.39
N LEU A 258 6.87 15.29 5.44
CA LEU A 258 6.86 16.75 5.45
C LEU A 258 7.88 17.33 4.46
N GLU A 259 9.10 16.80 4.43
CA GLU A 259 10.12 17.20 3.46
C GLU A 259 9.61 17.06 2.03
N ARG A 260 9.03 15.90 1.69
CA ARG A 260 8.44 15.68 0.37
C ARG A 260 7.34 16.69 0.04
N ILE A 261 6.46 17.02 0.99
CA ILE A 261 5.40 18.02 0.77
C ILE A 261 6.00 19.40 0.48
N LEU A 262 7.06 19.78 1.21
CA LEU A 262 7.75 21.06 1.02
C LEU A 262 8.51 21.11 -0.31
N GLU A 263 9.18 20.02 -0.69
CA GLU A 263 9.90 19.88 -1.97
C GLU A 263 8.95 19.92 -3.18
N GLU A 264 7.84 19.18 -3.12
CA GLU A 264 6.86 19.14 -4.22
C GLU A 264 5.91 20.35 -4.21
N GLY A 265 5.84 21.09 -3.10
CA GLY A 265 4.89 22.19 -2.91
C GLY A 265 3.43 21.75 -2.94
N VAL A 266 3.13 20.49 -2.57
CA VAL A 266 1.76 19.94 -2.62
C VAL A 266 1.49 18.95 -1.51
N ILE A 267 0.35 19.11 -0.84
CA ILE A 267 -0.25 18.07 0.00
C ILE A 267 -1.16 17.25 -0.91
N ARG A 268 -0.75 16.01 -1.21
CA ARG A 268 -1.50 15.14 -2.11
C ARG A 268 -2.72 14.53 -1.42
N ALA A 269 -3.85 14.57 -2.10
CA ALA A 269 -5.07 13.93 -1.65
C ALA A 269 -4.92 12.42 -1.59
N SER A 270 -5.63 11.82 -0.64
CA SER A 270 -5.70 10.38 -0.47
C SER A 270 -7.16 9.94 -0.49
N THR A 271 -7.40 8.77 -1.08
CA THR A 271 -8.68 8.07 -1.04
C THR A 271 -8.76 7.06 0.11
N LYS A 272 -7.61 6.79 0.77
CA LYS A 272 -7.51 5.83 1.87
C LYS A 272 -8.34 6.30 3.06
N LEU A 273 -9.16 5.40 3.62
CA LEU A 273 -10.07 5.64 4.76
C LEU A 273 -11.24 6.60 4.48
N VAL A 274 -11.38 7.07 3.24
CA VAL A 274 -12.51 7.90 2.81
C VAL A 274 -13.55 7.00 2.16
N ARG A 275 -14.80 7.09 2.63
CA ARG A 275 -15.91 6.31 2.08
C ARG A 275 -16.04 6.56 0.57
N ARG A 276 -16.22 5.50 -0.22
CA ARG A 276 -16.25 5.51 -1.70
C ARG A 276 -14.97 6.02 -2.38
N GLY A 277 -13.90 6.30 -1.63
CA GLY A 277 -12.60 6.65 -2.19
C GLY A 277 -12.53 8.03 -2.83
N TYR A 278 -13.25 9.02 -2.28
CA TYR A 278 -13.07 10.41 -2.70
C TYR A 278 -11.65 10.89 -2.37
N PRO A 279 -10.92 11.52 -3.31
CA PRO A 279 -9.60 12.08 -3.02
C PRO A 279 -9.76 13.38 -2.23
N VAL A 280 -9.28 13.38 -0.99
CA VAL A 280 -9.29 14.56 -0.11
C VAL A 280 -7.97 14.72 0.64
N VAL A 281 -7.68 15.95 1.05
CA VAL A 281 -6.68 16.27 2.08
C VAL A 281 -7.41 16.57 3.38
N SER A 282 -7.04 15.85 4.44
CA SER A 282 -7.60 16.03 5.78
C SER A 282 -6.74 16.97 6.62
N PHE A 283 -7.41 17.79 7.42
CA PHE A 283 -6.82 18.67 8.41
C PHE A 283 -7.54 18.48 9.75
N THR A 284 -6.89 18.81 10.86
CA THR A 284 -7.53 18.90 12.17
C THR A 284 -7.70 20.36 12.57
N ALA A 285 -8.83 20.70 13.18
CA ALA A 285 -9.04 21.97 13.85
C ALA A 285 -8.54 21.97 15.31
N ARG A 286 -7.85 20.90 15.74
CA ARG A 286 -7.27 20.82 17.08
C ARG A 286 -5.93 21.56 17.14
N PRO A 287 -5.61 22.21 18.27
CA PRO A 287 -4.35 22.90 18.44
C PRO A 287 -3.18 21.90 18.62
N PRO A 288 -1.92 22.31 18.45
CA PRO A 288 -0.76 21.43 18.61
C PRO A 288 -0.66 20.73 19.97
N GLU A 289 -1.16 21.36 21.03
CA GLU A 289 -1.27 20.85 22.39
C GLU A 289 -2.07 19.54 22.48
N ASP A 290 -3.02 19.33 21.57
CA ASP A 290 -3.88 18.14 21.55
C ASP A 290 -3.21 16.93 20.87
N LEU A 291 -2.09 17.12 20.16
CA LEU A 291 -1.42 16.05 19.41
C LEU A 291 -1.10 14.79 20.25
N PRO A 292 -0.61 14.88 21.51
CA PRO A 292 -0.36 13.70 22.33
C PRO A 292 -1.62 12.87 22.60
N ARG A 293 -2.79 13.51 22.65
CA ARG A 293 -4.10 12.85 22.82
C ARG A 293 -4.59 12.22 21.51
N LEU A 294 -4.36 12.88 20.39
CA LEU A 294 -4.76 12.40 19.05
C LEU A 294 -3.84 11.29 18.51
N CYS A 295 -2.59 11.23 18.98
CA CYS A 295 -1.63 10.24 18.52
C CYS A 295 -1.87 8.88 19.17
N ALA A 296 -2.50 7.97 18.40
CA ALA A 296 -2.75 6.61 18.82
C ALA A 296 -2.12 5.59 17.85
N TRP A 297 -1.74 4.42 18.37
CA TRP A 297 -1.31 3.31 17.53
C TRP A 297 -2.53 2.62 16.90
N HIS A 298 -2.62 2.63 15.58
CA HIS A 298 -3.68 1.94 14.85
C HIS A 298 -3.21 0.55 14.39
N ALA A 299 -3.53 -0.49 15.15
CA ALA A 299 -3.05 -1.86 14.90
C ALA A 299 -3.40 -2.39 13.50
N GLY A 300 -4.59 -2.08 12.98
CA GLY A 300 -5.01 -2.49 11.64
C GLY A 300 -4.22 -1.84 10.50
N LEU A 301 -3.63 -0.65 10.75
CA LEU A 301 -2.84 0.11 9.77
C LEU A 301 -1.33 0.01 10.06
N ARG A 302 -0.96 -0.54 11.22
CA ARG A 302 0.42 -0.73 11.71
C ARG A 302 1.24 0.57 11.70
N ARG A 303 0.62 1.65 12.15
CA ARG A 303 1.22 2.99 12.24
C ARG A 303 0.54 3.83 13.32
N TRP A 304 1.22 4.90 13.72
CA TRP A 304 0.66 5.98 14.52
C TRP A 304 -0.28 6.85 13.68
N THR A 305 -1.30 7.45 14.32
CA THR A 305 -2.22 8.38 13.63
C THR A 305 -1.48 9.58 13.07
N PHE A 306 -0.55 10.13 13.86
CA PHE A 306 0.22 11.34 13.57
C PHE A 306 1.65 11.25 14.12
N GLU A 307 2.52 12.07 13.56
CA GLU A 307 3.86 12.38 14.07
C GLU A 307 3.98 13.91 14.24
N PRO A 308 4.90 14.42 15.08
CA PRO A 308 5.00 15.82 15.51
C PRO A 308 5.66 16.71 14.45
N PHE A 309 5.24 16.51 13.21
CA PHE A 309 5.64 17.25 12.02
C PHE A 309 4.37 17.54 11.22
N GLY A 310 4.14 18.79 10.82
CA GLY A 310 2.91 19.14 10.13
C GLY A 310 2.95 20.52 9.47
N LEU A 311 1.88 20.82 8.76
CA LEU A 311 1.63 22.14 8.19
C LEU A 311 0.35 22.70 8.79
N ALA A 312 0.42 23.87 9.42
CA ALA A 312 -0.76 24.67 9.74
C ALA A 312 -1.01 25.62 8.57
N LEU A 313 -2.21 25.56 8.01
CA LEU A 313 -2.64 26.46 6.93
C LEU A 313 -3.75 27.36 7.45
N ASN A 314 -3.77 28.60 6.98
CA ASN A 314 -4.79 29.57 7.37
C ASN A 314 -6.19 29.00 7.02
N ARG A 315 -7.09 28.99 8.01
CA ARG A 315 -8.42 28.41 7.88
C ARG A 315 -9.25 29.15 6.84
N HIS A 316 -9.18 30.48 6.79
CA HIS A 316 -9.93 31.27 5.82
C HIS A 316 -9.45 30.99 4.39
N ALA A 317 -8.14 30.97 4.16
CA ALA A 317 -7.56 30.61 2.86
C ALA A 317 -7.99 29.20 2.41
N LEU A 318 -7.97 28.23 3.32
CA LEU A 318 -8.47 26.87 3.05
C LEU A 318 -9.96 26.83 2.71
N MET A 319 -10.80 27.62 3.38
CA MET A 319 -12.23 27.72 3.09
C MET A 319 -12.48 28.26 1.67
N GLN A 320 -11.65 29.20 1.20
CA GLN A 320 -11.72 29.69 -0.18
C GLN A 320 -11.40 28.59 -1.21
N LEU A 321 -10.59 27.59 -0.83
CA LEU A 321 -10.34 26.37 -1.62
C LEU A 321 -11.40 25.28 -1.42
N GLY A 322 -12.50 25.57 -0.72
CA GLY A 322 -13.59 24.63 -0.47
C GLY A 322 -13.35 23.67 0.70
N ALA A 323 -12.48 24.05 1.65
CA ALA A 323 -12.37 23.32 2.91
C ALA A 323 -13.68 23.39 3.68
N ARG A 324 -14.12 22.24 4.23
CA ARG A 324 -15.32 22.15 5.06
C ARG A 324 -15.09 21.22 6.24
N PRO A 325 -15.79 21.44 7.37
CA PRO A 325 -15.77 20.50 8.47
C PRO A 325 -16.43 19.18 8.05
N VAL A 326 -15.94 18.08 8.61
CA VAL A 326 -16.51 16.77 8.39
C VAL A 326 -17.84 16.62 9.13
N VAL A 327 -18.82 16.06 8.45
CA VAL A 327 -20.13 15.67 9.00
C VAL A 327 -20.04 14.22 9.46
N TYR A 328 -20.32 13.99 10.73
CA TYR A 328 -20.32 12.65 11.32
C TYR A 328 -21.75 12.13 11.42
N GLY A 329 -22.01 10.94 10.89
CA GLY A 329 -23.36 10.35 10.89
C GLY A 329 -23.36 8.85 10.65
N ASP A 330 -24.54 8.24 10.60
CA ASP A 330 -24.73 6.82 10.31
C ASP A 330 -25.03 6.53 8.82
N GLU A 331 -25.52 5.32 8.51
CA GLU A 331 -25.86 4.96 7.13
C GLU A 331 -27.05 5.75 6.58
N ALA A 332 -28.05 6.06 7.42
CA ALA A 332 -29.21 6.82 7.00
C ALA A 332 -28.81 8.27 6.69
N ASP A 333 -27.94 8.87 7.52
CA ASP A 333 -27.36 10.19 7.25
C ASP A 333 -26.63 10.20 5.91
N TRP A 334 -25.83 9.16 5.63
CA TRP A 334 -25.09 9.04 4.37
C TRP A 334 -25.99 8.95 3.13
N GLU A 335 -27.06 8.16 3.20
CA GLU A 335 -27.97 7.96 2.07
C GLU A 335 -28.69 9.27 1.69
N LEU A 336 -28.96 10.13 2.68
CA LEU A 336 -29.58 11.44 2.50
C LEU A 336 -28.61 12.51 1.99
N LEU A 337 -27.29 12.31 2.09
CA LEU A 337 -26.32 13.31 1.67
C LEU A 337 -26.27 13.46 0.14
N PRO A 338 -26.36 14.71 -0.38
CA PRO A 338 -26.04 15.01 -1.77
C PRO A 338 -24.60 14.60 -2.12
N ASP A 339 -24.36 14.20 -3.37
CA ASP A 339 -23.04 13.75 -3.83
C ASP A 339 -21.91 14.74 -3.57
N ALA A 340 -22.20 16.04 -3.61
CA ALA A 340 -21.24 17.10 -3.32
C ALA A 340 -20.78 17.13 -1.84
N GLU A 341 -21.61 16.68 -0.90
CA GLU A 341 -21.33 16.67 0.54
C GLU A 341 -20.67 15.36 1.00
N ARG A 342 -20.82 14.27 0.23
CA ARG A 342 -20.27 12.94 0.56
C ARG A 342 -18.77 12.90 0.83
N PRO A 343 -17.89 13.69 0.17
CA PRO A 343 -16.46 13.73 0.51
C PRO A 343 -16.18 14.19 1.95
N TYR A 344 -17.11 14.95 2.54
CA TYR A 344 -17.02 15.53 3.87
C TYR A 344 -17.72 14.66 4.93
N PHE A 345 -18.16 13.45 4.60
CA PHE A 345 -18.79 12.56 5.57
C PHE A 345 -17.79 11.61 6.24
N GLN A 346 -18.01 11.33 7.52
CA GLN A 346 -17.32 10.29 8.29
C GLN A 346 -18.33 9.46 9.07
N ALA A 347 -18.31 8.14 8.87
CA ALA A 347 -19.23 7.26 9.57
C ALA A 347 -18.97 7.25 11.08
N LEU A 348 -20.05 7.30 11.86
CA LEU A 348 -20.05 7.04 13.30
C LEU A 348 -19.97 5.53 13.56
N GLY A 349 -19.33 5.18 14.69
CA GLY A 349 -19.15 3.80 15.11
C GLY A 349 -17.82 3.17 14.66
N GLY A 350 -17.59 1.93 15.10
CA GLY A 350 -16.30 1.24 14.95
C GLY A 350 -15.44 1.31 16.21
N LYS A 351 -14.17 0.90 16.09
CA LYS A 351 -13.24 0.82 17.24
C LYS A 351 -12.59 2.16 17.63
N HIS A 352 -12.71 3.18 16.77
CA HIS A 352 -12.04 4.47 16.93
C HIS A 352 -13.05 5.61 16.75
N ASP A 353 -13.08 6.55 17.69
CA ASP A 353 -13.90 7.76 17.60
C ASP A 353 -13.11 8.88 16.91
N TRP A 354 -13.47 9.17 15.66
CA TRP A 354 -12.81 10.18 14.83
C TRP A 354 -13.26 11.61 15.13
N ARG A 355 -14.29 11.81 15.99
CA ARG A 355 -14.79 13.15 16.33
C ARG A 355 -13.80 13.97 17.14
N GLU A 356 -12.88 13.30 17.83
CA GLU A 356 -11.83 13.98 18.59
C GLU A 356 -10.96 14.87 17.72
N GLU A 357 -10.73 14.51 16.45
CA GLU A 357 -9.89 15.27 15.53
C GLU A 357 -10.55 16.58 15.04
N LYS A 358 -11.87 16.77 15.18
CA LYS A 358 -12.60 17.87 14.53
C LYS A 358 -12.12 18.06 13.08
N GLU A 359 -12.24 16.99 12.29
CA GLU A 359 -11.63 16.90 10.97
C GLU A 359 -12.24 17.92 10.00
N TRP A 360 -11.40 18.51 9.16
CA TRP A 360 -11.76 19.30 7.98
C TRP A 360 -11.18 18.63 6.74
N ARG A 361 -11.86 18.76 5.60
CA ARG A 361 -11.37 18.20 4.34
C ARG A 361 -11.37 19.24 3.23
N VAL A 362 -10.40 19.13 2.34
CA VAL A 362 -10.38 19.78 1.01
C VAL A 362 -10.44 18.69 -0.05
N ARG A 363 -11.21 18.89 -1.12
CA ARG A 363 -11.25 17.95 -2.24
C ARG A 363 -10.03 18.12 -3.14
N GLY A 364 -9.39 17.00 -3.50
CA GLY A 364 -8.19 17.01 -4.33
C GLY A 364 -6.94 17.52 -3.60
N ASP A 365 -5.86 17.64 -4.35
CA ASP A 365 -4.55 18.07 -3.84
C ASP A 365 -4.58 19.55 -3.41
N VAL A 366 -3.82 19.88 -2.35
CA VAL A 366 -3.63 21.26 -1.89
C VAL A 366 -2.25 21.74 -2.31
N ARG A 367 -2.18 22.67 -3.27
CA ARG A 367 -0.92 23.27 -3.74
C ARG A 367 -0.51 24.43 -2.84
N LEU A 368 0.69 24.36 -2.28
CA LEU A 368 1.22 25.36 -1.35
C LEU A 368 1.49 26.71 -2.03
N ALA A 369 1.80 26.70 -3.33
CA ALA A 369 1.99 27.92 -4.12
C ALA A 369 0.73 28.81 -4.24
N GLY A 370 -0.45 28.30 -3.86
CA GLY A 370 -1.69 29.07 -3.83
C GLY A 370 -1.89 29.91 -2.56
N PHE A 371 -0.95 29.88 -1.62
CA PHE A 371 -1.01 30.57 -0.34
C PHE A 371 0.09 31.61 -0.23
N ALA A 372 -0.18 32.70 0.49
CA ALA A 372 0.86 33.64 0.88
C ALA A 372 1.81 33.02 1.91
N PRO A 373 3.08 33.46 2.00
CA PRO A 373 4.07 32.87 2.91
C PRO A 373 3.67 32.89 4.40
N ASP A 374 2.84 33.85 4.80
CA ASP A 374 2.30 34.01 6.16
C ASP A 374 0.99 33.25 6.40
N GLU A 375 0.43 32.58 5.38
CA GLU A 375 -0.74 31.70 5.47
C GLU A 375 -0.37 30.23 5.68
N ILE A 376 0.93 29.92 5.77
CA ILE A 376 1.46 28.58 6.03
C ILE A 376 2.49 28.65 7.16
N LEU A 377 2.33 27.75 8.13
CA LEU A 377 3.31 27.51 9.19
C LEU A 377 3.77 26.06 9.12
N VAL A 378 5.09 25.86 9.20
CA VAL A 378 5.68 24.53 9.34
C VAL A 378 5.82 24.23 10.82
N LEU A 379 5.15 23.18 11.29
CA LEU A 379 5.13 22.77 12.68
C LEU A 379 6.09 21.62 12.92
N ALA A 380 7.01 21.77 13.88
CA ALA A 380 7.88 20.70 14.33
C ALA A 380 8.30 20.93 15.80
N ALA A 381 8.67 19.86 16.50
CA ALA A 381 9.18 19.94 17.87
C ALA A 381 10.71 19.81 17.93
N GLY A 382 11.33 20.54 18.86
CA GLY A 382 12.73 20.36 19.26
C GLY A 382 13.73 20.49 18.11
N GLU A 383 14.59 19.47 17.95
CA GLU A 383 15.64 19.47 16.91
C GLU A 383 15.06 19.52 15.49
N GLY A 384 13.87 18.95 15.26
CA GLY A 384 13.22 18.95 13.96
C GLY A 384 12.95 20.37 13.45
N ALA A 385 12.47 21.27 14.32
CA ALA A 385 12.24 22.66 13.95
C ALA A 385 13.54 23.39 13.54
N ARG A 386 14.68 23.07 14.19
CA ARG A 386 15.98 23.63 13.83
C ARG A 386 16.43 23.17 12.44
N LYS A 387 16.23 21.89 12.12
CA LYS A 387 16.60 21.28 10.83
C LYS A 387 15.72 21.80 9.68
N LEU A 388 14.42 22.07 9.90
CA LEU A 388 13.51 22.56 8.85
C LEU A 388 13.72 24.03 8.47
N ARG A 389 14.18 24.87 9.41
CA ARG A 389 14.37 26.32 9.17
C ARG A 389 15.14 26.66 7.88
N PRO A 390 16.30 26.07 7.60
CA PRO A 390 17.04 26.38 6.37
C PRO A 390 16.39 25.82 5.08
N MET A 391 15.48 24.85 5.20
CA MET A 391 14.87 24.14 4.06
C MET A 391 13.48 24.65 3.71
N SER A 392 12.80 25.30 4.66
CA SER A 392 11.42 25.73 4.52
C SER A 392 11.31 27.14 3.94
N PRO A 393 10.53 27.36 2.87
CA PRO A 393 10.19 28.70 2.40
C PRO A 393 9.17 29.40 3.33
N PHE A 394 8.56 28.66 4.25
CA PHE A 394 7.55 29.15 5.19
C PHE A 394 8.11 29.27 6.61
N ARG A 395 7.40 30.04 7.45
CA ARG A 395 7.76 30.22 8.85
C ARG A 395 7.72 28.87 9.59
N VAL A 396 8.86 28.48 10.15
CA VAL A 396 8.95 27.29 11.01
C VAL A 396 8.65 27.64 12.47
N VAL A 397 7.63 26.99 13.03
CA VAL A 397 7.21 27.10 14.42
C VAL A 397 7.79 25.95 15.21
N ASN A 398 8.62 26.27 16.20
CA ASN A 398 9.12 25.30 17.15
C ASN A 398 8.08 25.08 18.24
N LEU A 399 7.51 23.87 18.30
CA LEU A 399 6.64 23.44 19.38
C LEU A 399 7.53 23.08 20.58
N SER A 400 7.44 23.86 21.65
CA SER A 400 8.19 23.59 22.88
C SER A 400 7.49 22.50 23.69
N GLY A 401 8.27 21.58 24.26
CA GLY A 401 7.81 20.58 25.23
C GLY A 401 8.09 21.00 26.67
#